data_AF-A0A318QCM1-F1
#
_entry.id   AF-A0A318QCM1-F1
#
_cell.length_a   1.000
_cell.length_b   1.000
_cell.length_c   1.000
_cell.angle_alpha   90.00
_cell.angle_beta   90.00
_cell.angle_gamma   90.00
#
_symmetry.space_group_name_H-M   'P 1'
#
loop_
_entity.id
_entity.type
_entity.pdbx_description
1 polymer ?
#
loop_
_entity_poly.entity_id
_entity_poly.type
_entity_poly.pdbx_seq_one_letter_code
_entity_poly.pdbx_strand_id
1 'polypeptide(L)'
;MNTTAKFGGLGAVIALLLTEVPTQYDLYVALFIIACGAATAMIPPPHAGSKWVWAYQLMTTIGLNIGWAENRLKPGVSALRVSRDDKPAAKEAVQAQGIPVLNKKGKPEAAAH
;
A
#
# COMPACT_ATOMS: atom_id res chain seq x y z
N MET A 1 -3.39 19.32 1.98
CA MET A 1 -4.54 18.66 2.64
C MET A 1 -5.55 18.16 1.58
N ASN A 2 -5.10 17.45 0.54
CA ASN A 2 -5.91 17.30 -0.68
C ASN A 2 -5.97 15.84 -1.17
N THR A 3 -5.27 14.92 -0.50
CA THR A 3 -5.18 13.50 -0.91
C THR A 3 -6.28 12.69 -0.23
N THR A 4 -6.54 12.93 1.06
CA THR A 4 -7.58 12.23 1.84
C THR A 4 -8.98 12.48 1.30
N ALA A 5 -9.29 13.70 0.82
CA ALA A 5 -10.58 14.03 0.22
C ALA A 5 -10.82 13.34 -1.14
N LYS A 6 -9.76 13.12 -1.92
CA LYS A 6 -9.87 12.42 -3.22
C LYS A 6 -10.15 10.93 -3.04
N PHE A 7 -9.53 10.30 -2.05
CA PHE A 7 -9.81 8.89 -1.72
C PHE A 7 -11.18 8.71 -1.06
N GLY A 8 -11.61 9.64 -0.19
CA GLY A 8 -12.95 9.62 0.39
C GLY A 8 -14.07 9.82 -0.65
N GLY A 9 -13.88 10.73 -1.61
CA GLY A 9 -14.83 10.94 -2.69
C GLY A 9 -14.94 9.75 -3.65
N LEU A 10 -13.83 9.11 -4.01
CA LEU A 10 -13.81 7.89 -4.82
C LEU A 10 -14.52 6.72 -4.12
N GLY A 11 -14.31 6.54 -2.81
CA GLY A 11 -15.00 5.51 -2.03
C GLY A 11 -16.52 5.68 -2.03
N ALA A 12 -17.01 6.92 -1.90
CA ALA A 12 -18.44 7.22 -1.93
C ALA A 12 -19.07 6.98 -3.32
N VAL A 13 -18.36 7.34 -4.40
CA VAL A 13 -18.80 7.08 -5.78
C VAL A 13 -18.86 5.58 -6.06
N ILE A 14 -17.88 4.81 -5.59
CA ILE A 14 -17.87 3.35 -5.73
C ILE A 14 -19.03 2.72 -4.95
N ALA A 15 -19.33 3.19 -3.73
CA ALA A 15 -20.47 2.71 -2.96
C ALA A 15 -21.82 3.00 -3.64
N LEU A 16 -21.98 4.19 -4.24
CA LEU A 16 -23.17 4.55 -5.03
C LEU A 16 -23.30 3.75 -6.32
N LEU A 17 -22.18 3.40 -6.97
CA LEU A 17 -22.20 2.53 -8.14
C LEU A 17 -22.53 1.08 -7.76
N LEU A 18 -22.10 0.63 -6.57
CA LEU A 18 -22.42 -0.71 -6.04
C LEU A 18 -23.91 -0.87 -5.72
N THR A 19 -24.64 0.20 -5.35
CA THR A 19 -26.10 0.12 -5.19
C THR A 19 -26.84 -0.06 -6.52
N GLU A 20 -26.20 0.30 -7.63
CA GLU A 20 -26.72 0.06 -9.00
C GLU A 20 -26.29 -1.29 -9.56
N VAL A 21 -25.43 -2.05 -8.84
CA VAL A 21 -25.04 -3.40 -9.27
C VAL A 21 -26.20 -4.35 -8.95
N PRO A 22 -26.78 -5.01 -9.97
CA PRO A 22 -27.82 -6.01 -9.72
C PRO A 22 -27.27 -7.12 -8.83
N THR A 23 -28.05 -7.56 -7.84
CA THR A 23 -27.67 -8.61 -6.87
C THR A 23 -27.20 -9.92 -7.51
N GLN A 24 -27.58 -10.13 -8.77
CA GLN A 24 -27.13 -11.24 -9.62
C GLN A 24 -25.60 -11.26 -9.82
N TYR A 25 -24.94 -10.11 -9.67
CA TYR A 25 -23.50 -9.96 -9.88
C TYR A 25 -22.67 -9.94 -8.58
N ASP A 26 -23.30 -9.86 -7.40
CA ASP A 26 -22.60 -9.86 -6.11
C ASP A 26 -21.70 -11.08 -5.96
N LEU A 27 -22.20 -12.25 -6.36
CA LEU A 27 -21.46 -13.50 -6.29
C LEU A 27 -20.24 -13.49 -7.21
N TYR A 28 -20.34 -12.92 -8.42
CA TYR A 28 -19.21 -12.80 -9.34
C TYR A 28 -18.15 -11.82 -8.84
N VAL A 29 -18.57 -10.69 -8.26
CA VAL A 29 -17.66 -9.70 -7.67
C VAL A 29 -16.96 -10.30 -6.45
N ALA A 30 -17.68 -11.00 -5.58
CA ALA A 30 -17.10 -11.69 -4.43
C ALA A 30 -16.08 -12.76 -4.85
N LEU A 31 -16.41 -13.59 -5.85
CA LEU A 31 -15.50 -14.59 -6.40
C LEU A 31 -14.25 -13.95 -7.00
N PHE A 32 -14.39 -12.82 -7.71
CA PHE A 32 -13.25 -12.09 -8.25
C PHE A 32 -12.31 -11.58 -7.16
N ILE A 33 -12.85 -10.97 -6.10
CA ILE A 33 -12.05 -10.48 -4.96
C ILE A 33 -11.32 -11.65 -4.28
N ILE A 34 -12.02 -12.76 -4.03
CA ILE A 34 -11.43 -13.97 -3.44
C ILE A 34 -10.32 -14.53 -4.35
N ALA A 35 -10.54 -14.59 -5.67
CA ALA A 35 -9.54 -15.05 -6.62
C ALA A 35 -8.29 -14.16 -6.62
N CYS A 36 -8.45 -12.83 -6.56
CA CYS A 36 -7.33 -11.91 -6.37
C CYS A 36 -6.59 -12.20 -5.06
N GLY A 37 -7.30 -12.38 -3.94
CA GLY A 37 -6.70 -12.75 -2.65
C GLY A 37 -5.89 -14.05 -2.73
N ALA A 38 -6.47 -15.11 -3.30
CA ALA A 38 -5.80 -16.39 -3.48
C ALA A 38 -4.56 -16.27 -4.38
N ALA A 39 -4.67 -15.56 -5.50
CA ALA A 39 -3.56 -15.32 -6.41
C ALA A 39 -2.40 -14.59 -5.72
N THR A 40 -2.68 -13.64 -4.83
CA THR A 40 -1.63 -12.93 -4.07
C THR A 40 -0.92 -13.79 -3.04
N ALA A 41 -1.58 -14.83 -2.52
CA ALA A 41 -0.96 -15.81 -1.63
C ALA A 41 -0.04 -16.78 -2.40
N MET A 42 -0.37 -17.10 -3.66
CA MET A 42 0.40 -18.03 -4.49
C MET A 42 1.52 -17.36 -5.28
N ILE A 43 1.35 -16.08 -5.67
CA ILE A 43 2.26 -15.37 -6.56
C ILE A 43 3.22 -14.53 -5.73
N PRO A 44 4.55 -14.79 -5.79
CA PRO A 44 5.53 -13.97 -5.11
C PRO A 44 5.59 -12.55 -5.70
N PRO A 45 5.92 -11.54 -4.89
CA PRO A 45 5.97 -10.16 -5.34
C PRO A 45 7.04 -9.98 -6.44
N PRO A 46 6.71 -9.26 -7.54
CA PRO A 46 7.64 -9.03 -8.63
C PRO A 46 8.80 -8.12 -8.24
N HIS A 47 9.90 -8.23 -9.01
CA HIS A 47 11.05 -7.35 -8.87
C HIS A 47 10.68 -5.87 -9.10
N ALA A 48 11.32 -4.95 -8.35
CA ALA A 48 10.97 -3.53 -8.28
C ALA A 48 11.01 -2.78 -9.63
N GLY A 49 11.83 -3.24 -10.57
CA GLY A 49 11.93 -2.68 -11.93
C GLY A 49 10.94 -3.25 -12.95
N SER A 50 10.10 -4.21 -12.57
CA SER A 50 9.21 -4.90 -13.51
C SER A 50 7.92 -4.12 -13.76
N LYS A 51 7.48 -4.08 -15.03
CA LYS A 51 6.15 -3.56 -15.40
C LYS A 51 5.00 -4.36 -14.74
N TRP A 52 5.29 -5.57 -14.26
CA TRP A 52 4.34 -6.41 -13.51
C TRP A 52 4.02 -5.89 -12.11
N VAL A 53 4.81 -4.96 -11.56
CA VAL A 53 4.59 -4.38 -10.23
C VAL A 53 3.23 -3.69 -10.15
N TRP A 54 2.81 -2.98 -11.19
CA TRP A 54 1.54 -2.25 -11.18
C TRP A 54 0.33 -3.20 -11.20
N ALA A 55 0.38 -4.24 -12.03
CA ALA A 55 -0.66 -5.27 -12.07
C ALA A 55 -0.74 -6.05 -10.74
N TYR A 56 0.42 -6.43 -10.18
CA TYR A 56 0.48 -7.09 -8.89
C TYR A 56 -0.06 -6.20 -7.77
N GLN A 57 0.29 -4.91 -7.76
CA GLN A 57 -0.23 -3.95 -6.79
C GLN A 57 -1.75 -3.82 -6.87
N LEU A 58 -2.32 -3.69 -8.08
CA LEU A 58 -3.76 -3.63 -8.27
C LEU A 58 -4.46 -4.89 -7.74
N MET A 59 -3.94 -6.08 -8.11
CA MET A 59 -4.44 -7.37 -7.63
C MET A 59 -4.38 -7.50 -6.09
N THR A 60 -3.24 -7.14 -5.48
CA THR A 60 -3.11 -7.12 -4.02
C THR A 60 -4.00 -6.09 -3.35
N THR A 61 -4.24 -4.93 -3.97
CA THR A 61 -5.11 -3.89 -3.43
C THR A 61 -6.57 -4.38 -3.37
N ILE A 62 -6.99 -5.14 -4.38
CA ILE A 62 -8.32 -5.77 -4.45
C ILE A 62 -8.43 -6.92 -3.44
N GLY A 63 -7.45 -7.83 -3.44
CA GLY A 63 -7.52 -9.07 -2.62
C GLY A 63 -7.14 -8.89 -1.14
N LEU A 64 -6.31 -7.90 -0.82
CA LEU A 64 -5.80 -7.62 0.53
C LEU A 64 -6.15 -6.17 0.86
N ASN A 65 -7.37 -5.95 1.35
CA ASN A 65 -7.91 -4.68 1.86
C ASN A 65 -6.83 -3.63 2.21
N ILE A 66 -6.87 -2.49 1.52
CA ILE A 66 -5.97 -1.34 1.65
C ILE A 66 -5.68 -1.04 3.13
N GLY A 67 -4.45 -1.28 3.57
CA GLY A 67 -3.99 -0.84 4.90
C GLY A 67 -2.95 -1.72 5.58
N TRP A 68 -3.00 -3.05 5.39
CA TRP A 68 -2.04 -3.95 6.06
C TRP A 68 -0.82 -4.30 5.20
N ALA A 69 -1.03 -4.47 3.89
CA ALA A 69 0.01 -4.92 2.94
C ALA A 69 0.77 -3.78 2.25
N GLU A 70 0.27 -2.54 2.25
CA GLU A 70 0.93 -1.42 1.54
C GLU A 70 2.36 -1.15 2.05
N ASN A 71 2.62 -1.45 3.33
CA ASN A 71 3.96 -1.38 3.93
C ASN A 71 4.85 -2.60 3.61
N ARG A 72 4.27 -3.69 3.10
CA ARG A 72 4.94 -4.93 2.67
C ARG A 72 5.21 -4.93 1.14
N LEU A 73 4.56 -4.02 0.41
CA LEU A 73 4.49 -3.99 -1.06
C LEU A 73 5.33 -2.89 -1.72
N LYS A 74 6.37 -2.36 -1.06
CA LYS A 74 7.42 -1.60 -1.76
C LYS A 74 8.54 -2.58 -2.12
N PRO A 75 8.56 -3.14 -3.35
CA PRO A 75 9.57 -4.13 -3.70
C PRO A 75 10.96 -3.47 -3.61
N GLY A 76 11.88 -4.11 -2.90
CA GLY A 76 13.23 -3.59 -2.66
C GLY A 76 13.36 -2.54 -1.54
N VAL A 77 12.28 -2.21 -0.81
CA VAL A 77 12.33 -1.27 0.32
C VAL A 77 11.64 -1.88 1.53
N SER A 78 12.42 -2.18 2.58
CA SER A 78 11.88 -2.55 3.90
C SER A 78 11.71 -1.29 4.76
N ALA A 79 10.53 -1.13 5.35
CA ALA A 79 10.29 -0.07 6.33
C ALA A 79 10.48 -0.62 7.75
N LEU A 80 11.39 -0.02 8.51
CA LEU A 80 11.50 -0.27 9.94
C LEU A 80 10.31 0.42 10.64
N ARG A 81 9.42 -0.37 11.25
CA ARG A 81 8.30 0.17 12.03
C ARG A 81 8.74 0.42 13.47
N VAL A 82 8.50 1.62 13.96
CA VAL A 82 8.74 2.04 15.35
C VAL A 82 7.48 2.69 15.91
N SER A 83 7.35 2.78 17.23
CA SER A 83 6.28 3.57 17.84
C SER A 83 6.34 5.02 17.35
N ARG A 84 5.19 5.71 17.34
CA ARG A 84 5.16 7.13 16.94
C ARG A 84 5.98 7.99 17.91
N ASP A 85 5.97 7.62 19.18
CA ASP A 85 6.68 8.32 20.24
C ASP A 85 8.20 8.14 20.12
N ASP A 86 8.64 6.98 19.65
CA ASP A 86 10.06 6.64 19.46
C ASP A 86 10.63 7.10 18.11
N LYS A 87 9.79 7.66 17.24
CA LYS A 87 10.18 8.11 15.91
C LYS A 87 11.39 9.07 15.89
N PRO A 88 11.50 10.10 16.74
CA PRO A 88 12.68 10.97 16.76
C PRO A 88 13.95 10.22 17.17
N ALA A 89 13.90 9.46 18.28
CA ALA A 89 15.05 8.68 18.77
C ALA A 89 15.52 7.63 17.77
N ALA A 90 14.59 6.96 17.07
CA ALA A 90 14.92 5.98 16.05
C ALA A 90 15.59 6.61 14.82
N LYS A 91 15.17 7.82 14.41
CA LYS A 91 15.82 8.55 13.31
C LYS A 91 17.25 8.93 13.67
N GLU A 92 17.47 9.46 14.86
CA GLU A 92 18.80 9.82 15.36
C GLU A 92 19.72 8.61 15.46
N ALA A 93 19.23 7.49 16.01
CA ALA A 93 20.01 6.25 16.12
C ALA A 93 20.46 5.72 14.75
N VAL A 94 19.57 5.76 13.75
CA VAL A 94 19.86 5.28 12.38
C VAL A 94 20.82 6.24 11.67
N GLN A 95 20.66 7.55 11.84
CA GLN A 95 21.59 8.56 11.31
C GLN A 95 22.98 8.48 11.95
N ALA A 96 23.06 8.22 13.26
CA ALA A 96 24.33 8.03 13.97
C ALA A 96 25.13 6.83 13.45
N GLN A 97 24.46 5.84 12.86
CA GLN A 97 25.08 4.69 12.19
C GLN A 97 25.38 4.96 10.69
N GLY A 98 25.20 6.20 10.21
CA GLY A 98 25.43 6.57 8.83
C GLY A 98 24.38 6.03 7.84
N ILE A 99 23.24 5.52 8.35
CA ILE A 99 22.18 4.99 7.50
C ILE A 99 21.24 6.14 7.11
N PRO A 100 21.01 6.38 5.81
CA PRO A 100 20.18 7.49 5.35
C PRO A 100 18.69 7.26 5.67
N VAL A 101 18.08 8.18 6.40
CA VAL A 101 16.63 8.19 6.63
C VAL A 101 15.95 8.71 5.36
N LEU A 102 15.05 7.92 4.76
CA LEU A 102 14.37 8.28 3.52
C LEU A 102 13.07 9.03 3.78
N ASN A 103 12.82 10.08 2.98
CA ASN A 103 11.56 10.80 2.96
C ASN A 103 10.46 10.04 2.16
N LYS A 104 9.25 10.60 2.10
CA LYS A 104 8.11 9.99 1.38
C LYS A 104 8.37 9.73 -0.11
N LYS A 105 9.34 10.44 -0.71
CA LYS A 105 9.75 10.29 -2.11
C LYS A 105 10.92 9.31 -2.29
N GLY A 106 11.35 8.62 -1.24
CA GLY A 106 12.47 7.68 -1.26
C GLY A 106 13.84 8.35 -1.38
N LYS A 107 13.95 9.66 -1.13
CA LYS A 107 15.22 10.38 -1.12
C LYS A 107 15.72 10.57 0.31
N PRO A 108 17.04 10.66 0.56
CA PRO A 108 17.56 11.02 1.87
C PRO A 108 16.90 12.30 2.38
N GLU A 109 16.41 12.25 3.62
CA GLU A 109 15.94 13.42 4.35
C GLU A 109 17.17 14.26 4.71
N ALA A 110 17.11 15.58 4.48
CA ALA A 110 18.18 16.47 4.91
C ALA A 110 18.29 16.36 6.44
N ALA A 111 19.52 16.20 6.95
CA ALA A 111 19.76 16.15 8.38
C ALA A 111 19.15 17.40 9.02
N ALA A 112 18.31 17.22 10.03
CA ALA A 112 17.86 18.33 10.86
C ALA A 112 19.09 18.76 11.67
N HIS A 113 19.68 19.89 11.28
CA HIS A 113 20.68 20.59 12.07
C HIS A 113 20.04 21.29 13.26
#